data_AF-A0A1X2G960-F1
#
_entry.id   AF-A0A1X2G960-F1
#
_cell.length_a   1.000
_cell.length_b   1.000
_cell.length_c   1.000
_cell.angle_alpha   90.00
_cell.angle_beta   90.00
_cell.angle_gamma   90.00
#
_symmetry.space_group_name_H-M   'P 1'
#
loop_
_entity.id
_entity.type
_entity.pdbx_description
1 polymer ?
#
loop_
_entity_poly.entity_id
_entity_poly.type
_entity_poly.pdbx_seq_one_letter_code
_entity_poly.pdbx_strand_id
1 'polypeptide(L)'
;MINTRGLAGCRILGLDMNSSNRKRSRQILDESAFDVVHEGDKSHPIAMGKNVIKRDPIAYQTYPDTPPLENERELQDALSSQTSSQASQSSAKSAENTVFVLSPNGIEEFLQAILSKEPGPNTEPLSLTIEDTYTLLKKWVPNGQHTIKPVTLGRILTSLGFPVDYRLKSSRQRTVHVLIDEYIEHEVKRIFNLDVFREATRDSEAKFIGYTRLSRSNATQSKREELLQKQVDILKNVLLCQLVYVTMRCNASQDIEARDRSKTDRNTARLRHMTGDAQDMLGFLNTCHKPVHLVLLDYGGLTRSSAVAEQFIR
;
A
#
# COMPACT_ATOMS: atom_id res chain seq x y z
N MET A 1 -0.24 18.59 15.89
CA MET A 1 -0.02 18.69 17.35
C MET A 1 0.22 17.28 17.86
N ILE A 2 1.35 17.00 18.51
CA ILE A 2 1.68 15.63 18.94
C ILE A 2 0.90 15.33 20.21
N ASN A 3 -0.02 14.36 20.15
CA ASN A 3 -0.80 13.93 21.31
C ASN A 3 0.04 12.97 22.16
N THR A 4 0.21 13.29 23.44
CA THR A 4 0.81 12.40 24.45
C THR A 4 -0.29 11.65 25.22
N ARG A 5 0.05 10.55 25.90
CA ARG A 5 -0.92 9.75 26.69
C ARG A 5 -1.71 10.60 27.69
N GLY A 6 -1.05 11.55 28.37
CA GLY A 6 -1.72 12.48 29.29
C GLY A 6 -2.68 13.46 28.60
N LEU A 7 -2.32 13.96 27.41
CA LEU A 7 -3.20 14.84 26.61
C LEU A 7 -4.41 14.09 26.07
N ALA A 8 -4.18 12.89 25.55
CA ALA A 8 -5.22 12.01 25.03
C ALA A 8 -6.18 11.59 26.16
N GLY A 9 -5.67 11.26 27.35
CA GLY A 9 -6.49 10.97 28.53
C GLY A 9 -7.36 12.14 29.00
N CYS A 10 -6.87 13.38 28.92
CA CYS A 10 -7.70 14.54 29.23
C CYS A 10 -8.90 14.67 28.29
N ARG A 11 -8.73 14.37 27.00
CA ARG A 11 -9.83 14.40 26.01
C ARG A 11 -10.90 13.36 26.30
N ILE A 12 -10.49 12.13 26.63
CA ILE A 12 -11.42 11.04 26.94
C ILE A 12 -12.18 11.31 28.25
N LEU A 13 -11.48 11.81 29.28
CA LEU A 13 -12.06 12.07 30.59
C LEU A 13 -12.80 13.42 30.68
N GLY A 14 -12.87 14.19 29.59
CA GLY A 14 -13.52 15.51 29.57
C GLY A 14 -12.84 16.55 30.46
N LEU A 15 -11.51 16.46 30.65
CA LEU A 15 -10.73 17.36 31.50
C LEU A 15 -10.03 18.46 30.67
N ASP A 16 -9.92 19.65 31.25
CA ASP A 16 -9.15 20.75 30.65
C ASP A 16 -7.67 20.38 30.45
N MET A 17 -7.07 20.80 29.34
CA MET A 17 -5.73 20.40 28.89
C MET A 17 -4.56 21.07 29.64
N ASN A 18 -4.63 21.19 30.97
CA ASN A 18 -3.57 21.74 31.82
C ASN A 18 -2.63 20.64 32.40
N SER A 19 -1.47 21.04 32.93
CA SER A 19 -0.44 20.11 33.41
C SER A 19 -0.87 19.27 34.62
N SER A 20 -1.73 19.82 35.49
CA SER A 20 -2.27 19.13 36.66
C SER A 20 -3.23 18.01 36.24
N ASN A 21 -4.16 18.32 35.33
CA ASN A 21 -5.13 17.38 34.80
C ASN A 21 -4.50 16.26 33.97
N ARG A 22 -3.38 16.51 33.27
CA ARG A 22 -2.64 15.45 32.57
C ARG A 22 -2.01 14.43 33.52
N LYS A 23 -1.57 14.85 34.71
CA LYS A 23 -1.07 13.93 35.74
C LYS A 23 -2.23 13.15 36.35
N ARG A 24 -3.33 13.84 36.64
CA ARG A 24 -4.55 13.22 37.17
C ARG A 24 -5.16 12.20 36.19
N SER A 25 -5.22 12.52 34.90
CA SER A 25 -5.74 11.62 33.87
C SER A 25 -4.90 10.35 33.76
N ARG A 26 -3.57 10.45 33.87
CA ARG A 26 -2.67 9.28 33.90
C ARG A 26 -2.98 8.37 35.08
N GLN A 27 -3.06 8.95 36.27
CA GLN A 27 -3.35 8.18 37.48
C GLN A 27 -4.70 7.44 37.37
N ILE A 28 -5.73 8.11 36.86
CA ILE A 28 -7.04 7.49 36.63
C ILE A 28 -6.95 6.33 35.63
N LEU A 29 -6.21 6.49 34.53
CA LEU A 29 -6.05 5.43 33.52
C LEU A 29 -5.23 4.25 34.05
N ASP A 30 -4.18 4.51 34.83
CA ASP A 30 -3.34 3.48 35.43
C ASP A 30 -4.14 2.63 36.44
N GLU A 31 -5.00 3.25 37.24
CA GLU A 31 -5.88 2.60 38.22
C GLU A 31 -7.11 1.92 37.58
N SER A 32 -7.47 2.27 36.33
CA SER A 32 -8.66 1.74 35.65
C SER A 32 -8.39 0.45 34.84
N ALA A 33 -9.47 -0.23 34.44
CA ALA A 33 -9.41 -1.35 33.50
C ALA A 33 -9.20 -0.93 32.04
N PHE A 34 -9.19 0.38 31.75
CA PHE A 34 -9.11 0.96 30.41
C PHE A 34 -7.79 1.71 30.22
N ASP A 35 -7.37 1.84 28.96
CA ASP A 35 -6.28 2.73 28.57
C ASP A 35 -6.69 3.55 27.34
N VAL A 36 -5.89 4.57 27.04
CA VAL A 36 -6.11 5.48 25.91
C VAL A 36 -5.27 5.04 24.73
N VAL A 37 -5.94 4.78 23.62
CA VAL A 37 -5.34 4.29 22.37
C VAL A 37 -5.89 5.05 21.17
N HIS A 38 -5.35 4.78 19.98
CA HIS A 38 -5.88 5.28 18.71
C HIS A 38 -5.82 4.20 17.62
N GLU A 39 -6.77 4.27 16.69
CA GLU A 39 -6.87 3.37 15.54
C GLU A 39 -6.39 4.11 14.29
N GLY A 40 -5.08 4.13 14.06
CA GLY A 40 -4.43 4.85 12.95
C GLY A 40 -4.33 6.37 13.12
N ASP A 41 -5.43 7.07 13.40
CA ASP A 41 -5.44 8.54 13.56
C ASP A 41 -5.14 8.97 15.01
N LYS A 42 -3.92 9.49 15.21
CA LYS A 42 -3.45 10.01 16.50
C LYS A 42 -4.28 11.18 17.05
N SER A 43 -5.11 11.83 16.25
CA SER A 43 -5.92 12.97 16.68
C SER A 43 -7.22 12.59 17.40
N HIS A 44 -7.67 11.35 17.26
CA HIS A 44 -8.93 10.83 17.81
C HIS A 44 -8.67 9.73 18.85
N PRO A 45 -8.44 10.08 20.13
CA PRO A 45 -8.20 9.09 21.17
C PRO A 45 -9.48 8.34 21.55
N ILE A 46 -9.37 7.03 21.72
CA ILE A 46 -10.44 6.12 22.14
C ILE A 46 -10.04 5.37 23.43
N ALA A 47 -11.03 5.04 24.25
CA ALA A 47 -10.83 4.31 25.50
C ALA A 47 -11.07 2.83 25.25
N MET A 48 -10.07 1.98 25.54
CA MET A 48 -10.17 0.54 25.30
C MET A 48 -9.72 -0.25 26.52
N GLY A 49 -10.35 -1.40 26.73
CA GLY A 49 -9.99 -2.27 27.85
C GLY A 49 -8.56 -2.78 27.70
N LYS A 50 -7.76 -2.74 28.77
CA LYS A 50 -6.36 -3.19 28.77
C LYS A 50 -6.18 -4.62 28.25
N ASN A 51 -7.17 -5.49 28.50
CA ASN A 51 -7.17 -6.86 27.98
C ASN A 51 -7.42 -6.93 26.47
N VAL A 52 -8.23 -6.02 25.92
CA VAL A 52 -8.49 -5.93 24.46
C VAL A 52 -7.26 -5.36 23.75
N ILE A 53 -6.62 -4.35 24.34
CA ILE A 53 -5.35 -3.78 23.84
C ILE A 53 -4.25 -4.85 23.83
N LYS A 54 -4.16 -5.68 24.88
CA LYS A 54 -3.21 -6.81 24.91
C LYS A 54 -3.52 -7.89 23.87
N ARG A 55 -4.80 -8.09 23.53
CA ARG A 55 -5.24 -9.07 22.53
C ARG A 55 -4.99 -8.57 21.10
N ASP A 56 -5.08 -7.26 20.90
CA ASP A 56 -4.90 -6.61 19.59
C ASP A 56 -4.13 -5.28 19.72
N PRO A 57 -2.82 -5.33 20.02
CA PRO A 57 -2.01 -4.13 20.19
C PRO A 57 -1.78 -3.36 18.88
N ILE A 58 -2.18 -3.94 17.74
CA ILE A 58 -1.99 -3.38 16.40
C ILE A 58 -3.16 -2.47 16.02
N ALA A 59 -4.40 -2.92 16.26
CA ALA A 59 -5.58 -2.07 16.11
C ALA A 59 -5.59 -0.92 17.14
N TYR A 60 -5.06 -1.18 18.34
CA TYR A 60 -5.10 -0.25 19.48
C TYR A 60 -3.70 0.26 19.85
N GLN A 61 -3.21 1.25 19.09
CA GLN A 61 -1.89 1.84 19.31
C GLN A 61 -1.90 2.80 20.50
N THR A 62 -0.91 2.68 21.38
CA THR A 62 -0.79 3.51 22.58
C THR A 62 -0.07 4.83 22.29
N TYR A 63 -0.44 5.88 23.03
CA TYR A 63 0.22 7.17 22.91
C TYR A 63 1.55 7.20 23.70
N PRO A 64 2.59 7.87 23.17
CA PRO A 64 3.83 8.03 23.90
C PRO A 64 3.65 8.98 25.11
N ASP A 65 4.42 8.74 26.17
CA ASP A 65 4.38 9.56 27.39
C ASP A 65 5.14 10.89 27.27
N THR A 66 6.09 10.95 26.35
CA THR A 66 6.87 12.15 26.01
C THR A 66 6.78 12.42 24.51
N PRO A 67 6.67 13.68 24.07
CA PRO A 67 6.71 14.00 22.65
C PRO A 67 8.06 13.59 22.03
N PRO A 68 8.09 13.08 20.78
CA PRO A 68 9.32 12.82 20.05
C PRO A 68 10.17 14.10 19.90
N LEU A 69 11.48 13.94 19.99
CA LEU A 69 12.46 15.02 19.75
C LEU A 69 12.44 15.43 18.26
N GLU A 70 12.64 16.72 18.00
CA GLU A 70 12.48 17.36 16.67
C GLU A 70 13.35 16.77 15.54
N ASN A 71 14.37 15.96 15.87
CA ASN A 71 15.34 15.41 14.92
C ASN A 71 14.81 14.24 14.05
N GLU A 72 13.65 13.66 14.35
CA GLU A 72 13.08 12.56 13.53
C GLU A 72 12.42 13.05 12.23
N ARG A 73 12.13 14.36 12.11
CA ARG A 73 11.49 14.94 10.91
C ARG A 73 12.43 15.04 9.71
N GLU A 74 13.72 15.29 9.92
CA GLU A 74 14.68 15.42 8.83
C GLU A 74 14.98 14.09 8.12
N LEU A 75 14.81 12.95 8.80
CA LEU A 75 14.97 11.63 8.17
C LEU A 75 13.81 11.24 7.25
N GLN A 76 12.59 11.74 7.49
CA GLN A 76 11.42 11.40 6.67
C GLN A 76 11.36 12.20 5.36
N ASP A 77 11.81 13.45 5.36
CA ASP A 77 11.83 14.29 4.15
C ASP A 77 12.93 13.86 3.17
N ALA A 78 14.02 13.25 3.66
CA ALA A 78 15.10 12.75 2.81
C ALA A 78 14.72 11.50 1.98
N LEU A 79 13.77 10.67 2.42
CA LEU A 79 13.35 9.46 1.70
C LEU A 79 12.40 9.74 0.52
N SER A 80 11.73 10.89 0.49
CA SER A 80 10.72 11.19 -0.52
C SER A 80 11.28 11.68 -1.86
N SER A 81 12.60 11.92 -1.95
CA SER A 81 13.23 12.61 -3.08
C SER A 81 13.95 11.72 -4.10
N GLN A 82 13.96 10.39 -3.92
CA GLN A 82 14.68 9.49 -4.85
C GLN A 82 13.88 8.22 -5.17
N THR A 83 13.02 8.27 -6.19
CA THR A 83 12.58 7.05 -6.90
C THR A 83 12.23 7.35 -8.35
N SER A 84 13.26 7.38 -9.20
CA SER A 84 13.13 7.30 -10.65
C SER A 84 13.40 5.86 -11.13
N SER A 85 12.36 5.26 -11.74
CA SER A 85 12.38 4.25 -12.81
C SER A 85 13.10 2.90 -12.62
N GLN A 86 12.35 1.80 -12.75
CA GLN A 86 12.63 0.69 -13.68
C GLN A 86 11.43 -0.27 -13.79
N ALA A 87 10.79 -0.31 -14.96
CA ALA A 87 9.77 -1.31 -15.30
C ALA A 87 10.46 -2.62 -15.70
N SER A 88 10.19 -3.71 -14.98
CA SER A 88 10.66 -5.06 -15.35
C SER A 88 9.53 -5.88 -15.98
N GLN A 89 9.88 -6.56 -17.06
CA GLN A 89 9.04 -7.44 -17.85
C GLN A 89 8.86 -8.78 -17.11
N SER A 90 7.64 -9.31 -17.04
CA SER A 90 7.39 -10.71 -16.72
C SER A 90 6.55 -11.35 -17.83
N SER A 91 6.91 -12.60 -18.13
CA SER A 91 6.38 -13.45 -19.20
C SER A 91 5.09 -14.14 -18.73
N ALA A 92 4.10 -14.18 -19.61
CA ALA A 92 2.79 -14.74 -19.33
C ALA A 92 2.84 -16.28 -19.30
N LYS A 93 2.42 -16.87 -18.18
CA LYS A 93 1.80 -18.19 -18.16
C LYS A 93 0.48 -18.11 -17.40
N SER A 94 -0.56 -18.52 -18.11
CA SER A 94 -1.94 -18.70 -17.69
C SER A 94 -2.05 -19.57 -16.44
N ALA A 95 -2.65 -19.03 -15.38
CA ALA A 95 -3.45 -19.76 -14.39
C ALA A 95 -4.36 -18.76 -13.67
N GLU A 96 -5.62 -19.13 -13.47
CA GLU A 96 -6.72 -18.38 -12.82
C GLU A 96 -6.50 -18.07 -11.32
N ASN A 97 -5.27 -17.97 -10.85
CA ASN A 97 -4.96 -17.42 -9.55
C ASN A 97 -4.44 -16.01 -9.77
N THR A 98 -5.32 -15.02 -9.59
CA THR A 98 -4.99 -13.59 -9.42
C THR A 98 -3.60 -13.41 -8.80
N VAL A 99 -2.64 -13.10 -9.67
CA VAL A 99 -1.22 -13.15 -9.39
C VAL A 99 -0.86 -11.92 -8.57
N PHE A 100 -0.46 -12.13 -7.32
CA PHE A 100 0.18 -11.10 -6.50
C PHE A 100 1.46 -10.63 -7.19
N VAL A 101 1.47 -9.38 -7.67
CA VAL A 101 2.70 -8.68 -8.02
C VAL A 101 2.90 -7.63 -6.93
N LEU A 102 3.70 -7.95 -5.93
CA LEU A 102 3.96 -7.01 -4.85
C LEU A 102 4.92 -5.92 -5.28
N SER A 103 4.62 -4.69 -4.86
CA SER A 103 5.58 -3.60 -4.95
C SER A 103 6.77 -3.90 -4.01
N PRO A 104 7.97 -3.38 -4.30
CA PRO A 104 9.10 -3.46 -3.39
C PRO A 104 8.77 -2.98 -1.97
N ASN A 105 7.90 -1.98 -1.85
CA ASN A 105 7.47 -1.41 -0.57
C ASN A 105 6.60 -2.40 0.23
N GLY A 106 5.72 -3.16 -0.42
CA GLY A 106 4.92 -4.18 0.28
C GLY A 106 5.78 -5.34 0.81
N ILE A 107 6.89 -5.63 0.13
CA ILE A 107 7.87 -6.61 0.61
C ILE A 107 8.68 -6.03 1.77
N GLU A 108 9.05 -4.75 1.72
CA GLU A 108 9.70 -4.06 2.83
C GLU A 108 8.80 -4.04 4.09
N GLU A 109 7.52 -3.68 3.94
CA GLU A 109 6.56 -3.67 5.05
C GLU A 109 6.36 -5.07 5.64
N PHE A 110 6.24 -6.10 4.79
CA PHE A 110 6.17 -7.49 5.23
C PHE A 110 7.41 -7.92 6.03
N LEU A 111 8.61 -7.66 5.51
CA LEU A 111 9.85 -8.02 6.18
C LEU A 111 10.03 -7.23 7.49
N GLN A 112 9.64 -5.96 7.52
CA GLN A 112 9.66 -5.15 8.74
C GLN A 112 8.71 -5.69 9.81
N ALA A 113 7.55 -6.22 9.41
CA ALA A 113 6.58 -6.77 10.35
C ALA A 113 7.02 -8.11 10.96
N ILE A 114 7.71 -8.96 10.19
CA ILE A 114 8.06 -10.31 10.65
C ILE A 114 9.46 -10.43 11.23
N LEU A 115 10.38 -9.52 10.90
CA LEU A 115 11.78 -9.58 11.35
C LEU A 115 12.03 -8.61 12.52
N SER A 116 12.63 -9.14 13.59
CA SER A 116 13.07 -8.39 14.76
C SER A 116 14.55 -8.60 15.03
N LYS A 117 15.21 -7.56 15.57
CA LYS A 117 16.59 -7.65 16.07
C LYS A 117 16.66 -8.31 17.44
N GLU A 118 15.61 -8.18 18.23
CA GLU A 118 15.53 -8.66 19.61
C GLU A 118 14.52 -9.80 19.74
N PRO A 119 14.75 -10.76 20.67
CA PRO A 119 13.80 -11.82 20.96
C PRO A 119 12.49 -11.24 21.52
N GLY A 120 11.38 -11.52 20.84
CA GLY A 120 10.03 -11.25 21.28
C GLY A 120 9.32 -12.51 21.78
N PRO A 121 8.14 -12.37 22.42
CA PRO A 121 7.38 -13.49 22.98
C PRO A 121 6.90 -14.51 21.94
N ASN A 122 6.78 -14.08 20.68
CA ASN A 122 6.26 -14.89 19.57
C ASN A 122 7.26 -15.00 18.42
N THR A 123 8.56 -14.95 18.71
CA THR A 123 9.60 -15.00 17.68
C THR A 123 10.58 -16.14 17.91
N GLU A 124 11.05 -16.74 16.82
CA GLU A 124 12.08 -17.78 16.82
C GLU A 124 13.40 -17.27 16.19
N PRO A 125 14.56 -17.73 16.67
CA PRO A 125 15.84 -17.34 16.11
C PRO A 125 16.05 -17.93 14.70
N LEU A 126 16.40 -17.08 13.74
CA LEU A 126 16.76 -17.45 12.38
C LEU A 126 18.12 -16.84 12.01
N SER A 127 19.00 -17.63 11.40
CA SER A 127 20.20 -17.10 10.76
C SER A 127 19.83 -16.51 9.41
N LEU A 128 19.62 -15.19 9.33
CA LEU A 128 19.08 -14.57 8.12
C LEU A 128 20.05 -14.65 6.94
N THR A 129 19.70 -15.41 5.90
CA THR A 129 20.34 -15.34 4.59
C THR A 129 19.38 -14.81 3.52
N ILE A 130 19.93 -14.44 2.36
CA ILE A 130 19.11 -14.08 1.18
C ILE A 130 18.20 -15.26 0.80
N GLU A 131 18.70 -16.49 0.89
CA GLU A 131 17.96 -17.71 0.54
C GLU A 131 16.82 -18.01 1.53
N ASP A 132 17.06 -17.80 2.82
CA ASP A 132 16.00 -17.92 3.85
C ASP A 132 14.93 -16.86 3.64
N THR A 133 15.34 -15.63 3.30
CA THR A 133 14.39 -14.54 2.99
C THR A 133 13.54 -14.89 1.78
N TYR A 134 14.13 -15.48 0.73
CA TYR A 134 13.37 -15.97 -0.42
C TYR A 134 12.42 -17.12 -0.05
N THR A 135 12.83 -18.00 0.86
CA THR A 135 11.99 -19.10 1.35
C THR A 135 10.79 -18.57 2.12
N LEU A 136 10.99 -17.57 2.99
CA LEU A 136 9.91 -16.88 3.70
C LEU A 136 8.95 -16.19 2.73
N LEU A 137 9.48 -15.45 1.76
CA LEU A 137 8.65 -14.82 0.72
C LEU A 137 7.88 -15.87 -0.07
N LYS A 138 8.52 -16.96 -0.51
CA LYS A 138 7.83 -18.02 -1.28
C LYS A 138 6.72 -18.69 -0.47
N LYS A 139 6.94 -18.90 0.83
CA LYS A 139 5.99 -19.57 1.74
C LYS A 139 4.74 -18.72 1.96
N TRP A 140 4.94 -17.44 2.27
CA TRP A 140 3.87 -16.57 2.76
C TRP A 140 3.31 -15.61 1.71
N VAL A 141 4.06 -15.39 0.63
CA VAL A 141 3.78 -14.38 -0.37
C VAL A 141 3.89 -15.00 -1.77
N PRO A 142 2.75 -15.40 -2.36
CA PRO A 142 2.74 -16.00 -3.69
C PRO A 142 3.46 -15.10 -4.71
N ASN A 143 4.47 -15.64 -5.40
CA ASN A 143 5.30 -14.97 -6.40
C ASN A 143 6.23 -13.84 -5.91
N GLY A 144 6.31 -13.51 -4.61
CA GLY A 144 7.17 -12.43 -4.10
C GLY A 144 8.66 -12.60 -4.47
N GLN A 145 9.13 -13.84 -4.54
CA GLN A 145 10.50 -14.17 -4.95
C GLN A 145 10.81 -13.84 -6.42
N HIS A 146 9.82 -13.90 -7.31
CA HIS A 146 10.01 -13.65 -8.74
C HIS A 146 9.92 -12.16 -9.08
N THR A 147 9.32 -11.37 -8.18
CA THR A 147 9.14 -9.93 -8.35
C THR A 147 10.38 -9.14 -7.96
N ILE A 148 11.22 -9.66 -7.05
CA ILE A 148 12.39 -8.97 -6.53
C ILE A 148 13.72 -9.64 -6.92
N LYS A 149 14.63 -8.84 -7.47
CA LYS A 149 16.02 -9.24 -7.72
C LYS A 149 16.80 -9.35 -6.39
N PRO A 150 17.78 -10.26 -6.25
CA PRO A 150 18.54 -10.43 -5.01
C PRO A 150 19.22 -9.16 -4.51
N VAL A 151 19.71 -8.33 -5.45
CA VAL A 151 20.33 -7.02 -5.15
C VAL A 151 19.33 -6.05 -4.52
N THR A 152 18.08 -6.05 -5.01
CA THR A 152 17.02 -5.22 -4.43
C THR A 152 16.62 -5.74 -3.05
N LEU A 153 16.53 -7.06 -2.88
CA LEU A 153 16.20 -7.66 -1.59
C LEU A 153 17.22 -7.32 -0.51
N GLY A 154 18.51 -7.48 -0.80
CA GLY A 154 19.51 -7.16 0.22
C GLY A 154 19.67 -5.65 0.46
N ARG A 155 19.27 -4.77 -0.48
CA ARG A 155 19.12 -3.33 -0.20
C ARG A 155 17.99 -3.08 0.81
N ILE A 156 16.84 -3.71 0.64
CA ILE A 156 15.71 -3.64 1.59
C ILE A 156 16.12 -4.17 2.96
N LEU A 157 16.76 -5.33 3.02
CA LEU A 157 17.23 -5.86 4.30
C LEU A 157 18.24 -4.91 4.97
N THR A 158 19.11 -4.27 4.19
CA THR A 158 20.03 -3.26 4.71
C THR A 158 19.29 -2.00 5.22
N SER A 159 18.26 -1.51 4.53
CA SER A 159 17.45 -0.37 5.00
C SER A 159 16.75 -0.69 6.33
N LEU A 160 16.27 -1.92 6.49
CA LEU A 160 15.67 -2.42 7.72
C LEU A 160 16.69 -2.69 8.85
N GLY A 161 17.99 -2.49 8.58
CA GLY A 161 19.06 -2.69 9.56
C GLY A 161 19.46 -4.15 9.75
N PHE A 162 19.17 -5.00 8.76
CA PHE A 162 19.61 -6.39 8.61
C PHE A 162 20.60 -6.49 7.44
N PRO A 163 21.84 -5.96 7.58
CA PRO A 163 22.80 -5.99 6.49
C PRO A 163 23.13 -7.44 6.10
N VAL A 164 22.98 -7.77 4.83
CA VAL A 164 23.27 -9.10 4.30
C VAL A 164 24.57 -9.07 3.51
N ASP A 165 25.50 -9.95 3.90
CA ASP A 165 26.82 -9.98 3.31
C ASP A 165 26.81 -10.81 2.02
N TYR A 166 26.87 -10.15 0.86
CA TYR A 166 26.79 -10.81 -0.46
C TYR A 166 28.02 -11.65 -0.80
N ARG A 167 29.13 -11.52 -0.05
CA ARG A 167 30.46 -12.01 -0.48
C ARG A 167 31.07 -13.11 0.36
N LEU A 168 30.43 -13.59 1.43
CA LEU A 168 31.17 -14.38 2.41
C LEU A 168 30.40 -15.61 2.91
N LYS A 169 30.96 -16.80 2.62
CA LYS A 169 30.82 -18.03 3.42
C LYS A 169 31.47 -17.89 4.82
N SER A 170 31.41 -16.72 5.46
CA SER A 170 32.21 -16.37 6.65
C SER A 170 31.34 -15.99 7.85
N SER A 171 31.08 -17.00 8.68
CA SER A 171 31.14 -17.04 10.16
C SER A 171 30.53 -15.96 11.07
N ARG A 172 29.89 -14.89 10.58
CA ARG A 172 29.09 -13.98 11.42
C ARG A 172 27.67 -13.86 10.88
N GLN A 173 26.97 -14.99 10.83
CA GLN A 173 25.52 -15.01 10.68
C GLN A 173 24.93 -14.26 11.88
N ARG A 174 24.23 -13.15 11.63
CA ARG A 174 23.47 -12.47 12.68
C ARG A 174 22.18 -13.25 12.87
N THR A 175 21.99 -13.78 14.07
CA THR A 175 20.70 -14.33 14.48
C THR A 175 19.71 -13.17 14.53
N VAL A 176 18.70 -13.23 13.67
CA VAL A 176 17.50 -12.39 13.76
C VAL A 176 16.39 -13.20 14.39
N HIS A 177 15.33 -12.54 14.83
CA HIS A 177 14.16 -13.20 15.38
C HIS A 177 13.01 -13.03 14.38
N VAL A 178 12.38 -14.13 13.99
CA VAL A 178 11.26 -14.13 13.04
C VAL A 178 9.99 -14.49 13.79
N LEU A 179 8.89 -13.82 13.49
CA LEU A 179 7.58 -14.22 14.02
C LEU A 179 7.29 -15.70 13.73
N ILE A 180 6.72 -16.42 14.69
CA ILE A 180 6.27 -17.78 14.45
C ILE A 180 5.12 -17.80 13.43
N ASP A 181 4.98 -18.92 12.72
CA ASP A 181 4.10 -19.08 11.56
C ASP A 181 2.66 -18.56 11.78
N GLU A 182 2.06 -18.83 12.94
CA GLU A 182 0.69 -18.42 13.29
C GLU A 182 0.51 -16.89 13.22
N TYR A 183 1.52 -16.13 13.63
CA TYR A 183 1.49 -14.67 13.62
C TYR A 183 1.89 -14.10 12.25
N ILE A 184 2.73 -14.80 11.49
CA ILE A 184 3.01 -14.40 10.10
C ILE A 184 1.73 -14.45 9.27
N GLU A 185 0.90 -15.49 9.42
CA GLU A 185 -0.36 -15.58 8.67
C GLU A 185 -1.27 -14.37 8.93
N HIS A 186 -1.31 -13.90 10.17
CA HIS A 186 -2.06 -12.70 10.55
C HIS A 186 -1.48 -11.43 9.88
N GLU A 187 -0.16 -11.26 9.89
CA GLU A 187 0.50 -10.12 9.22
C GLU A 187 0.30 -10.15 7.71
N VAL A 188 0.32 -11.33 7.08
CA VAL A 188 -0.01 -11.49 5.66
C VAL A 188 -1.43 -11.00 5.37
N LYS A 189 -2.40 -11.44 6.18
CA LYS A 189 -3.80 -10.98 6.04
C LYS A 189 -3.92 -9.47 6.28
N ARG A 190 -3.22 -8.92 7.25
CA ARG A 190 -3.25 -7.48 7.56
C ARG A 190 -2.62 -6.62 6.47
N ILE A 191 -1.44 -6.99 6.00
CA ILE A 191 -0.65 -6.21 5.04
C ILE A 191 -1.23 -6.31 3.64
N PHE A 192 -1.61 -7.52 3.21
CA PHE A 192 -2.08 -7.73 1.86
C PHE A 192 -3.61 -7.63 1.72
N ASN A 193 -4.35 -7.72 2.84
CA ASN A 193 -5.79 -7.49 3.04
C ASN A 193 -6.72 -7.72 1.84
N LEU A 194 -6.41 -8.72 1.02
CA LEU A 194 -6.99 -8.84 -0.31
C LEU A 194 -8.41 -9.37 -0.23
N ASP A 195 -8.66 -10.29 0.70
CA ASP A 195 -9.97 -10.92 0.85
C ASP A 195 -10.99 -9.90 1.38
N VAL A 196 -10.60 -9.06 2.36
CA VAL A 196 -11.47 -7.96 2.82
C VAL A 196 -11.66 -6.93 1.71
N PHE A 197 -10.60 -6.58 0.95
CA PHE A 197 -10.74 -5.69 -0.20
C PHE A 197 -11.69 -6.27 -1.25
N ARG A 198 -11.63 -7.59 -1.50
CA ARG A 198 -12.53 -8.29 -2.43
C ARG A 198 -13.96 -8.32 -1.96
N GLU A 199 -14.19 -8.66 -0.70
CA GLU A 199 -15.52 -8.66 -0.08
C GLU A 199 -16.10 -7.26 -0.11
N ALA A 200 -15.35 -6.25 0.34
CA ALA A 200 -15.78 -4.85 0.28
C ALA A 200 -16.08 -4.39 -1.16
N THR A 201 -15.29 -4.82 -2.15
CA THR A 201 -15.52 -4.48 -3.56
C THR A 201 -16.75 -5.20 -4.14
N ARG A 202 -17.03 -6.43 -3.71
CA ARG A 202 -18.19 -7.21 -4.14
C ARG A 202 -19.50 -6.72 -3.52
N ASP A 203 -19.46 -6.37 -2.24
CA ASP A 203 -20.63 -5.93 -1.47
C ASP A 203 -20.91 -4.43 -1.65
N SER A 204 -20.01 -3.70 -2.30
CA SER A 204 -20.22 -2.30 -2.62
C SER A 204 -21.31 -2.12 -3.68
N GLU A 205 -22.25 -1.22 -3.41
CA GLU A 205 -23.21 -0.75 -4.42
C GLU A 205 -22.53 0.07 -5.54
N ALA A 206 -21.31 0.56 -5.28
CA ALA A 206 -20.55 1.38 -6.19
C ALA A 206 -19.90 0.58 -7.32
N LYS A 207 -19.80 1.20 -8.50
CA LYS A 207 -19.15 0.65 -9.68
C LYS A 207 -17.67 1.00 -9.68
N PHE A 208 -16.81 -0.01 -9.61
CA PHE A 208 -15.37 0.15 -9.75
C PHE A 208 -14.99 0.20 -11.23
N ILE A 209 -14.46 1.33 -11.66
CA ILE A 209 -14.05 1.58 -13.04
C ILE A 209 -12.55 1.83 -13.05
N GLY A 210 -11.83 1.08 -13.90
CA GLY A 210 -10.42 1.29 -14.16
C GLY A 210 -10.23 2.15 -15.40
N TYR A 211 -9.32 3.11 -15.34
CA TYR A 211 -8.85 3.83 -16.51
C TYR A 211 -7.34 3.87 -16.56
N THR A 212 -6.80 3.60 -17.76
CA THR A 212 -5.38 3.72 -18.01
C THR A 212 -5.10 4.38 -19.35
N ARG A 213 -3.91 4.98 -19.46
CA ARG A 213 -3.45 5.64 -20.67
C ARG A 213 -1.98 5.38 -20.91
N LEU A 214 -1.56 5.49 -22.18
CA LEU A 214 -0.15 5.62 -22.51
C LEU A 214 0.15 7.00 -23.09
N SER A 215 1.24 7.60 -22.60
CA SER A 215 1.75 8.85 -23.14
C SER A 215 2.23 8.68 -24.59
N ARG A 216 2.23 9.78 -25.35
CA ARG A 216 2.84 9.81 -26.68
C ARG A 216 4.32 9.41 -26.57
N SER A 217 4.69 8.35 -27.29
CA SER A 217 6.07 7.83 -27.32
C SER A 217 6.36 7.20 -28.67
N ASN A 218 7.64 7.01 -28.96
CA ASN A 218 8.14 6.36 -30.18
C ASN A 218 8.02 4.82 -30.11
N ALA A 219 7.32 4.28 -29.11
CA ALA A 219 7.08 2.85 -29.00
C ALA A 219 6.22 2.34 -30.17
N THR A 220 6.57 1.15 -30.67
CA THR A 220 5.80 0.44 -31.69
C THR A 220 4.40 0.11 -31.18
N GLN A 221 3.47 -0.13 -32.12
CA GLN A 221 2.10 -0.51 -31.78
C GLN A 221 2.05 -1.76 -30.89
N SER A 222 2.76 -2.81 -31.27
CA SER A 222 2.81 -4.06 -30.49
C SER A 222 3.35 -3.86 -29.07
N LYS A 223 4.39 -3.02 -28.89
CA LYS A 223 4.91 -2.73 -27.55
C LYS A 223 3.93 -1.92 -26.71
N ARG A 224 3.21 -0.99 -27.33
CA ARG A 224 2.17 -0.20 -26.66
C ARG A 224 1.01 -1.09 -26.19
N GLU A 225 0.57 -2.03 -27.02
CA GLU A 225 -0.44 -3.02 -26.67
C GLU A 225 0.02 -3.94 -25.52
N GLU A 226 1.28 -4.41 -25.55
CA GLU A 226 1.85 -5.21 -24.46
C GLU A 226 1.85 -4.46 -23.12
N LEU A 227 2.24 -3.18 -23.13
CA LEU A 227 2.28 -2.34 -21.92
C LEU A 227 0.88 -2.04 -21.38
N LEU A 228 -0.06 -1.71 -22.27
CA LEU A 228 -1.43 -1.44 -21.90
C LEU A 228 -2.15 -2.70 -21.41
N GLN A 229 -1.91 -3.87 -22.04
CA GLN A 229 -2.47 -5.12 -21.56
C GLN A 229 -2.04 -5.40 -20.11
N LYS A 230 -0.77 -5.17 -19.77
CA LYS A 230 -0.28 -5.32 -18.39
C LYS A 230 -1.03 -4.41 -17.42
N GLN A 231 -1.30 -3.17 -17.80
CA GLN A 231 -2.07 -2.24 -16.96
C GLN A 231 -3.55 -2.65 -16.84
N VAL A 232 -4.15 -3.11 -17.94
CA VAL A 232 -5.52 -3.66 -17.94
C VAL A 232 -5.63 -4.88 -17.04
N ASP A 233 -4.66 -5.79 -17.10
CA ASP A 233 -4.62 -6.98 -16.26
C ASP A 233 -4.50 -6.60 -14.77
N ILE A 234 -3.75 -5.55 -14.43
CA ILE A 234 -3.67 -5.03 -13.05
C ILE A 234 -5.03 -4.44 -12.63
N LEU A 235 -5.62 -3.54 -13.44
CA LEU A 235 -6.92 -2.95 -13.15
C LEU A 235 -7.99 -4.03 -12.93
N LYS A 236 -8.00 -5.05 -13.81
CA LYS A 236 -9.02 -6.09 -13.81
C LYS A 236 -8.83 -7.12 -12.69
N ASN A 237 -7.62 -7.65 -12.57
CA ASN A 237 -7.36 -8.82 -11.73
C ASN A 237 -6.89 -8.43 -10.32
N VAL A 238 -6.14 -7.33 -10.19
CA VAL A 238 -5.60 -6.89 -8.89
C VAL A 238 -6.53 -5.87 -8.24
N LEU A 239 -6.93 -4.85 -9.00
CA LEU A 239 -7.76 -3.75 -8.49
C LEU A 239 -9.27 -3.98 -8.70
N LEU A 240 -9.63 -5.18 -9.20
CA LEU A 240 -11.00 -5.68 -9.30
C LEU A 240 -11.98 -4.75 -10.03
N CYS A 241 -11.47 -3.95 -10.96
CA CYS A 241 -12.29 -3.05 -11.75
C CYS A 241 -13.28 -3.84 -12.60
N GLN A 242 -14.56 -3.47 -12.53
CA GLN A 242 -15.62 -4.13 -13.28
C GLN A 242 -15.52 -3.77 -14.76
N LEU A 243 -15.30 -2.48 -15.05
CA LEU A 243 -15.13 -1.93 -16.37
C LEU A 243 -13.72 -1.33 -16.49
N VAL A 244 -13.06 -1.51 -17.62
CA VAL A 244 -11.70 -0.98 -17.85
C VAL A 244 -11.64 -0.22 -19.16
N TYR A 245 -11.31 1.05 -19.09
CA TYR A 245 -11.21 1.95 -20.24
C TYR A 245 -9.77 2.33 -20.52
N VAL A 246 -9.42 2.43 -21.81
CA VAL A 246 -8.02 2.59 -22.22
C VAL A 246 -7.88 3.63 -23.31
N THR A 247 -7.03 4.64 -23.05
CA THR A 247 -6.55 5.56 -24.10
C THR A 247 -5.15 5.14 -24.56
N MET A 248 -5.04 4.71 -25.82
CA MET A 248 -3.79 4.23 -26.39
C MET A 248 -2.68 5.29 -26.41
N ARG A 249 -3.05 6.54 -26.69
CA ARG A 249 -2.08 7.59 -26.97
C ARG A 249 -2.65 8.97 -26.68
N CYS A 250 -2.26 9.56 -25.56
CA CYS A 250 -2.59 10.95 -25.25
C CYS A 250 -1.49 11.64 -24.46
N ASN A 251 -1.56 12.96 -24.33
CA ASN A 251 -0.68 13.71 -23.43
C ASN A 251 -1.32 13.80 -22.04
N ALA A 252 -0.50 13.84 -20.99
CA ALA A 252 -0.98 14.02 -19.60
C ALA A 252 -1.74 15.34 -19.39
N SER A 253 -1.40 16.35 -20.19
CA SER A 253 -2.04 17.67 -20.20
C SER A 253 -3.23 17.78 -21.15
N GLN A 254 -3.54 16.72 -21.92
CA GLN A 254 -4.69 16.72 -22.81
C GLN A 254 -5.97 16.51 -21.99
N ASP A 255 -6.95 17.40 -22.20
CA ASP A 255 -8.26 17.33 -21.57
C ASP A 255 -8.89 15.96 -21.78
N ILE A 256 -9.48 15.42 -20.72
CA ILE A 256 -10.06 14.07 -20.74
C ILE A 256 -11.19 13.98 -21.76
N GLU A 257 -12.00 15.04 -21.87
CA GLU A 257 -13.09 15.13 -22.84
C GLU A 257 -12.61 15.07 -24.28
N ALA A 258 -11.39 15.53 -24.56
CA ALA A 258 -10.81 15.57 -25.90
C ALA A 258 -10.07 14.28 -26.28
N ARG A 259 -9.89 13.33 -25.35
CA ARG A 259 -9.22 12.05 -25.62
C ARG A 259 -10.11 11.14 -26.47
N ASP A 260 -9.53 10.44 -27.43
CA ASP A 260 -10.25 9.45 -28.27
C ASP A 260 -11.45 10.01 -29.08
N ARG A 261 -11.64 11.34 -29.15
CA ARG A 261 -12.68 11.98 -29.97
C ARG A 261 -12.43 11.79 -31.48
N SER A 262 -11.18 11.82 -31.91
CA SER A 262 -10.82 11.64 -33.32
C SER A 262 -10.86 10.16 -33.71
N LYS A 263 -11.36 9.84 -34.91
CA LYS A 263 -11.29 8.49 -35.49
C LYS A 263 -9.85 7.98 -35.64
N THR A 264 -8.85 8.87 -35.73
CA THR A 264 -7.43 8.50 -35.76
C THR A 264 -6.86 8.16 -34.39
N ASP A 265 -7.52 8.61 -33.32
CA ASP A 265 -7.11 8.39 -31.92
C ASP A 265 -7.88 7.23 -31.28
N ARG A 266 -9.02 6.82 -31.86
CA ARG A 266 -9.81 5.69 -31.39
C ARG A 266 -8.96 4.44 -31.26
N ASN A 267 -9.18 3.75 -30.15
CA ASN A 267 -8.40 2.59 -29.77
C ASN A 267 -8.69 1.42 -30.73
N THR A 268 -7.73 1.13 -31.62
CA THR A 268 -7.80 -0.02 -32.55
C THR A 268 -7.24 -1.30 -31.94
N ALA A 269 -6.70 -1.24 -30.72
CA ALA A 269 -6.07 -2.37 -30.08
C ALA A 269 -7.11 -3.39 -29.59
N ARG A 270 -6.83 -4.67 -29.81
CA ARG A 270 -7.61 -5.78 -29.28
C ARG A 270 -7.06 -6.20 -27.92
N LEU A 271 -7.20 -5.32 -26.93
CA LEU A 271 -6.83 -5.64 -25.55
C LEU A 271 -7.91 -6.53 -24.91
N ARG A 272 -7.47 -7.57 -24.18
CA ARG A 272 -8.38 -8.42 -23.42
C ARG A 272 -8.91 -7.66 -22.22
N HIS A 273 -10.19 -7.87 -21.90
CA HIS A 273 -10.90 -7.24 -20.76
C HIS A 273 -11.07 -5.72 -20.84
N MET A 274 -10.76 -5.11 -21.98
CA MET A 274 -11.07 -3.71 -22.25
C MET A 274 -12.57 -3.55 -22.55
N THR A 275 -13.18 -2.56 -21.90
CA THR A 275 -14.58 -2.17 -22.11
C THR A 275 -14.70 -1.15 -23.24
N GLY A 276 -13.78 -0.19 -23.33
CA GLY A 276 -13.82 0.87 -24.33
C GLY A 276 -12.69 1.88 -24.17
N ASP A 277 -12.84 3.04 -24.82
CA ASP A 277 -11.91 4.16 -24.75
C ASP A 277 -12.37 5.26 -23.75
N ALA A 278 -11.69 6.42 -23.73
CA ALA A 278 -12.07 7.51 -22.84
C ALA A 278 -13.48 8.07 -23.13
N GLN A 279 -13.95 8.06 -24.38
CA GLN A 279 -15.29 8.55 -24.72
C GLN A 279 -16.36 7.58 -24.25
N ASP A 280 -16.12 6.27 -24.38
CA ASP A 280 -17.01 5.25 -23.82
C ASP A 280 -17.10 5.37 -22.29
N MET A 281 -15.98 5.69 -21.63
CA MET A 281 -15.95 5.93 -20.19
C MET A 281 -16.79 7.15 -19.82
N LEU A 282 -16.61 8.29 -20.49
CA LEU A 282 -17.37 9.50 -20.22
C LEU A 282 -18.86 9.28 -20.48
N GLY A 283 -19.20 8.54 -21.54
CA GLY A 283 -20.58 8.13 -21.81
C GLY A 283 -21.17 7.28 -20.68
N PHE A 284 -20.39 6.33 -20.15
CA PHE A 284 -20.80 5.56 -18.99
C PHE A 284 -20.98 6.43 -17.74
N LEU A 285 -20.02 7.31 -17.43
CA LEU A 285 -20.08 8.18 -16.26
C LEU A 285 -21.30 9.10 -16.30
N ASN A 286 -21.63 9.63 -17.47
CA ASN A 286 -22.80 10.50 -17.67
C ASN A 286 -24.14 9.76 -17.59
N THR A 287 -24.14 8.43 -17.73
CA THR A 287 -25.37 7.61 -17.71
C THR A 287 -25.47 6.71 -16.48
N CYS A 288 -24.41 6.61 -15.67
CA CYS A 288 -24.40 5.78 -14.48
C CYS A 288 -25.08 6.51 -13.32
N HIS A 289 -26.17 5.93 -12.82
CA HIS A 289 -26.88 6.44 -11.64
C HIS A 289 -26.37 5.84 -10.32
N LYS A 290 -25.36 4.95 -10.38
CA LYS A 290 -24.73 4.35 -9.20
C LYS A 290 -23.46 5.13 -8.84
N PRO A 291 -23.06 5.15 -7.55
CA PRO A 291 -21.76 5.69 -7.16
C PRO A 291 -20.64 5.01 -7.94
N VAL A 292 -19.61 5.76 -8.33
CA VAL A 292 -18.48 5.24 -9.11
C VAL A 292 -17.18 5.43 -8.33
N HIS A 293 -16.40 4.36 -8.23
CA HIS A 293 -15.00 4.42 -7.81
C HIS A 293 -14.10 4.35 -9.04
N LEU A 294 -13.50 5.48 -9.39
CA LEU A 294 -12.56 5.57 -10.51
C LEU A 294 -11.13 5.28 -10.04
N VAL A 295 -10.53 4.25 -10.60
CA VAL A 295 -9.17 3.80 -10.33
C VAL A 295 -8.28 4.12 -11.53
N LEU A 296 -7.19 4.84 -11.28
CA LEU A 296 -6.31 5.36 -12.33
C LEU A 296 -4.92 4.74 -12.24
N LEU A 297 -4.46 4.15 -13.34
CA LEU A 297 -3.06 3.70 -13.47
C LEU A 297 -2.31 4.62 -14.42
N ASP A 298 -1.79 5.72 -13.91
CA ASP A 298 -0.94 6.62 -14.68
C ASP A 298 -0.03 7.46 -13.77
N TYR A 299 1.18 7.77 -14.27
CA TYR A 299 2.11 8.65 -13.58
C TYR A 299 1.61 10.11 -13.49
N GLY A 300 0.81 10.55 -14.47
CA GLY A 300 0.19 11.88 -14.46
C GLY A 300 -1.20 11.93 -13.83
N GLY A 301 -1.72 10.81 -13.29
CA GLY A 301 -3.10 10.71 -12.84
C GLY A 301 -4.11 10.93 -13.97
N LEU A 302 -5.27 11.50 -13.65
CA LEU A 302 -6.30 11.80 -14.65
C LEU A 302 -5.83 12.89 -15.60
N THR A 303 -5.24 13.94 -15.04
CA THR A 303 -4.72 15.13 -15.72
C THR A 303 -3.67 15.78 -14.82
N ARG A 304 -2.71 16.50 -15.42
CA ARG A 304 -1.77 17.36 -14.68
C ARG A 304 -2.27 18.78 -14.45
N SER A 305 -3.46 19.11 -14.95
CA SER A 305 -4.08 20.43 -14.78
C SER A 305 -5.11 20.40 -13.66
N SER A 306 -4.91 21.18 -12.61
CA SER A 306 -5.86 21.28 -11.49
C SER A 306 -7.23 21.77 -11.95
N ALA A 307 -7.29 22.73 -12.86
CA ALA A 307 -8.55 23.25 -13.40
C ALA A 307 -9.39 22.17 -14.10
N VAL A 308 -8.73 21.29 -14.87
CA VAL A 308 -9.41 20.19 -15.58
C VAL A 308 -9.86 19.11 -14.60
N ALA A 309 -9.08 18.86 -13.53
CA ALA A 309 -9.48 17.94 -12.48
C ALA A 309 -10.71 18.46 -11.70
N GLU A 310 -10.75 19.76 -11.38
CA GLU A 310 -11.89 20.38 -10.72
C GLU A 310 -13.16 20.33 -11.57
N GLN A 311 -13.04 20.60 -12.88
CA GLN A 311 -14.16 20.49 -13.80
C GLN A 311 -14.68 19.04 -13.92
N PHE A 312 -13.80 18.05 -13.83
CA PHE A 312 -14.20 16.64 -13.90
C PHE A 312 -14.90 16.14 -12.64
N ILE A 313 -14.62 16.72 -11.48
CA ILE A 313 -15.24 16.33 -10.19
C ILE A 313 -16.62 16.97 -10.00
N ARG A 314 -16.90 18.10 -10.67
CA ARG A 314 -18.15 18.87 -10.54
C ARG A 314 -19.19 18.41 -11.55
#